data_AF-A0A2P8QXN9-F1
#
_entry.id   AF-A0A2P8QXN9-F1
#
_cell.length_a   1.000
_cell.length_b   1.000
_cell.length_c   1.000
_cell.angle_alpha   90.00
_cell.angle_beta   90.00
_cell.angle_gamma   90.00
#
_symmetry.space_group_name_H-M   'P 1'
#
loop_
_entity.id
_entity.type
_entity.pdbx_description
1 polymer ?
#
loop_
_entity_poly.entity_id
_entity_poly.type
_entity_poly.pdbx_seq_one_letter_code
_entity_poly.pdbx_strand_id
1 'polypeptide(L)'
;MFVSLCVCLGFATEAWADQCAYVSKEQALAAVSRLQVGQTIYQLCEPCGDRIPNQIAIQDLAAATTGSQDFWEVRVNGANVDLAYIFVDNEAANQKINLAVAVGCPARDVSVVLPEKKPSRRPAPQRSDW
;
A
#
# COMPACT_ATOMS: atom_id res chain seq x y z
N MET A 1 39.92 17.01 30.92
CA MET A 1 39.29 15.81 30.33
C MET A 1 37.86 16.20 29.98
N PHE A 2 37.59 16.62 28.74
CA PHE A 2 36.26 17.07 28.31
C PHE A 2 35.47 15.84 27.83
N VAL A 3 34.43 15.45 28.60
CA VAL A 3 33.48 14.43 28.17
C VAL A 3 32.53 15.10 27.18
N SER A 4 32.77 14.89 25.89
CA SER A 4 31.86 15.32 24.82
C SER A 4 30.70 14.32 24.76
N LEU A 5 29.55 14.71 25.30
CA LEU A 5 28.29 13.97 25.22
C LEU A 5 27.69 14.21 23.83
N CYS A 6 28.00 13.34 22.86
CA CYS A 6 27.32 13.32 21.57
C CYS A 6 25.86 12.89 21.77
N VAL A 7 24.96 13.87 21.84
CA VAL A 7 23.51 13.64 21.77
C VAL A 7 23.16 13.26 20.33
N CYS A 8 23.08 11.95 20.07
CA CYS A 8 22.47 11.43 18.84
C CYS A 8 20.96 11.62 18.94
N LEU A 9 20.43 12.78 18.53
CA LEU A 9 19.02 12.93 18.18
C LEU A 9 18.76 12.05 16.95
N GLY A 10 18.42 10.78 17.21
CA GLY A 10 17.94 9.87 16.18
C GLY A 10 16.59 10.38 15.68
N PHE A 11 16.55 10.78 14.41
CA PHE A 11 15.29 10.99 13.69
C PHE A 11 14.56 9.65 13.69
N ALA A 12 13.51 9.53 14.50
CA ALA A 12 12.56 8.43 14.38
C ALA A 12 11.88 8.59 13.02
N THR A 13 12.32 7.81 12.03
CA THR A 13 11.47 7.52 10.87
C THR A 13 10.27 6.80 11.47
N GLU A 14 9.15 7.50 11.59
CA GLU A 14 7.89 6.85 11.89
C GLU A 14 7.75 5.70 10.88
N ALA A 15 7.76 4.48 11.40
CA ALA A 15 7.54 3.31 10.57
C ALA A 15 6.08 3.38 10.13
N TRP A 16 5.80 4.07 9.02
CA TRP A 16 4.51 4.11 8.34
C TRP A 16 4.23 2.76 7.67
N ALA A 17 4.56 1.64 8.32
CA ALA A 17 4.49 0.33 7.71
C ALA A 17 3.11 -0.32 7.85
N ASP A 18 2.29 0.13 8.81
CA ASP A 18 1.04 -0.54 9.21
C ASP A 18 -0.10 0.47 9.47
N GLN A 19 -0.53 1.20 8.44
CA GLN A 19 -1.65 2.13 8.55
C GLN A 19 -3.00 1.39 8.61
N CYS A 20 -3.14 0.32 7.83
CA CYS A 20 -4.34 -0.50 7.73
C CYS A 20 -4.02 -2.01 7.65
N ALA A 21 -2.92 -2.45 8.28
CA ALA A 21 -2.58 -3.88 8.42
C ALA A 21 -3.49 -4.62 9.41
N TYR A 22 -4.00 -3.88 10.41
CA TYR A 22 -4.93 -4.37 11.42
C TYR A 22 -6.16 -3.47 11.45
N VAL A 23 -7.32 -4.07 11.20
CA VAL A 23 -8.59 -3.37 10.96
C VAL A 23 -9.72 -4.01 11.76
N SER A 24 -10.91 -3.39 11.76
CA SER A 24 -12.08 -4.02 12.36
C SER A 24 -12.49 -5.28 11.59
N LYS A 25 -13.26 -6.16 12.23
CA LYS A 25 -13.82 -7.34 11.57
C LYS A 25 -14.61 -6.97 10.31
N GLU A 26 -15.43 -5.92 10.41
CA GLU A 26 -16.28 -5.44 9.32
C GLU A 26 -15.43 -4.96 8.14
N GLN A 27 -14.35 -4.24 8.42
CA GLN A 27 -13.40 -3.77 7.40
C GLN A 27 -12.67 -4.95 6.73
N ALA A 28 -12.19 -5.93 7.51
CA ALA A 28 -11.53 -7.11 6.95
C ALA A 28 -12.47 -7.93 6.06
N LEU A 29 -13.70 -8.17 6.50
CA LEU A 29 -14.71 -8.88 5.71
C LEU A 29 -15.12 -8.10 4.46
N ALA A 30 -15.24 -6.78 4.56
CA ALA A 30 -15.53 -5.91 3.42
C ALA A 30 -14.38 -5.88 2.41
N ALA A 31 -13.13 -5.95 2.86
CA ALA A 31 -11.96 -6.02 1.99
C ALA A 31 -11.93 -7.36 1.24
N VAL A 32 -12.07 -8.48 1.96
CA VAL A 32 -12.11 -9.83 1.37
C VAL A 32 -13.26 -9.96 0.36
N SER A 33 -14.44 -9.38 0.60
CA SER A 33 -15.57 -9.46 -0.34
C SER A 33 -15.37 -8.68 -1.64
N ARG A 34 -14.37 -7.80 -1.72
CA ARG A 34 -13.97 -7.06 -2.92
C ARG A 34 -12.85 -7.76 -3.70
N LEU A 35 -12.30 -8.84 -3.14
CA LEU A 35 -11.18 -9.58 -3.70
C LEU A 35 -11.64 -10.97 -4.12
N GLN A 36 -10.97 -11.54 -5.12
CA GLN A 36 -11.27 -12.88 -5.63
C GLN A 36 -9.98 -13.68 -5.84
N VAL A 37 -10.03 -14.99 -5.62
CA VAL A 37 -8.91 -15.87 -6.01
C VAL A 37 -8.79 -15.84 -7.54
N GLY A 38 -7.56 -15.72 -8.04
CA GLY A 38 -7.22 -15.54 -9.45
C GLY A 38 -7.10 -14.08 -9.91
N GLN A 39 -7.58 -13.12 -9.10
CA GLN A 39 -7.39 -11.69 -9.37
C GLN A 39 -5.93 -11.27 -9.18
N THR A 40 -5.51 -10.24 -9.93
CA THR A 40 -4.27 -9.51 -9.63
C THR A 40 -4.59 -8.27 -8.80
N ILE A 41 -3.83 -8.05 -7.73
CA ILE A 41 -3.81 -6.81 -6.94
C ILE A 41 -2.46 -6.12 -7.08
N TYR A 42 -2.42 -4.85 -6.73
CA TYR A 42 -1.25 -4.00 -6.92
C TYR A 42 -0.82 -3.43 -5.57
N GLN A 43 0.36 -3.79 -5.09
CA GLN A 43 0.90 -3.30 -3.83
C GLN A 43 1.86 -2.12 -4.08
N LEU A 44 1.64 -0.98 -3.43
CA LEU A 44 2.51 0.20 -3.52
C LEU A 44 2.55 0.94 -2.18
N CYS A 45 3.70 0.97 -1.51
CA CYS A 45 3.91 1.79 -0.32
C CYS A 45 4.54 3.15 -0.69
N GLU A 46 3.70 4.14 -1.02
CA GLU A 46 4.16 5.50 -1.32
C GLU A 46 4.98 6.13 -0.18
N PRO A 47 4.55 6.03 1.10
CA PRO A 47 5.36 6.35 2.28
C PRO A 47 6.77 5.77 2.32
N CYS A 48 6.93 4.53 1.84
CA CYS A 48 8.19 3.81 1.85
C CYS A 48 9.14 4.29 0.74
N GLY A 49 8.66 5.16 -0.17
CA GLY A 49 9.40 5.62 -1.33
C GLY A 49 9.21 4.76 -2.58
N ASP A 50 8.25 3.82 -2.56
CA ASP A 50 7.96 3.01 -3.74
C ASP A 50 7.44 3.89 -4.89
N ARG A 51 7.81 3.52 -6.12
CA ARG A 51 7.40 4.25 -7.33
C ARG A 51 6.69 3.37 -8.35
N ILE A 52 6.79 2.07 -8.19
CA ILE A 52 6.24 1.08 -9.12
C ILE A 52 5.52 0.04 -8.28
N PRO A 53 4.23 -0.23 -8.54
CA PRO A 53 3.49 -1.21 -7.80
C PRO A 53 4.01 -2.62 -8.09
N ASN A 54 4.09 -3.46 -7.05
CA ASN A 54 4.26 -4.89 -7.21
C ASN A 54 2.92 -5.54 -7.55
N GLN A 55 2.90 -6.46 -8.52
CA GLN A 55 1.69 -7.20 -8.88
C GLN A 55 1.64 -8.53 -8.14
N ILE A 56 0.51 -8.82 -7.51
CA ILE A 56 0.30 -10.02 -6.72
C ILE A 56 -0.93 -10.74 -7.26
N ALA A 57 -0.74 -11.96 -7.76
CA ALA A 57 -1.86 -12.84 -8.07
C ALA A 57 -2.38 -13.49 -6.78
N ILE A 58 -3.68 -13.37 -6.53
CA ILE A 58 -4.33 -13.98 -5.37
C ILE A 58 -4.51 -15.47 -5.64
N GLN A 59 -3.87 -16.30 -4.81
CA GLN A 59 -4.00 -17.76 -4.77
C GLN A 59 -4.82 -18.20 -3.56
N ASP A 60 -4.71 -17.44 -2.46
CA ASP A 60 -5.44 -17.65 -1.21
C ASP A 60 -5.83 -16.30 -0.61
N LEU A 61 -6.99 -16.27 0.06
CA LEU A 61 -7.56 -15.06 0.65
C LEU A 61 -8.29 -15.39 1.94
N ALA A 62 -7.98 -14.67 3.02
CA ALA A 62 -8.66 -14.84 4.30
C ALA A 62 -8.84 -13.52 5.05
N ALA A 63 -9.93 -13.43 5.82
CA ALA A 63 -10.03 -12.51 6.94
C ALA A 63 -9.77 -13.31 8.22
N ALA A 64 -8.74 -12.93 8.97
CA ALA A 64 -8.31 -13.68 10.15
C ALA A 64 -8.29 -12.78 11.39
N THR A 65 -8.52 -13.36 12.56
CA THR A 65 -8.22 -12.68 13.84
C THR A 65 -6.71 -12.69 14.07
N THR A 66 -6.20 -11.58 14.61
CA THR A 66 -4.80 -11.45 15.04
C THR A 66 -4.51 -12.17 16.36
N GLY A 67 -5.54 -12.72 17.02
CA GLY A 67 -5.46 -13.21 18.41
C GLY A 67 -5.79 -12.14 19.45
N SER A 68 -5.84 -10.87 19.06
CA SER A 68 -6.47 -9.80 19.85
C SER A 68 -7.96 -9.70 19.50
N GLN A 69 -8.82 -9.47 20.50
CA GLN A 69 -10.28 -9.54 20.33
C GLN A 69 -10.81 -8.53 19.31
N ASP A 70 -10.14 -7.39 19.16
CA ASP A 70 -10.64 -6.25 18.41
C ASP A 70 -10.00 -6.07 17.02
N PHE A 71 -8.95 -6.84 16.71
CA PHE A 71 -8.18 -6.66 15.48
C PHE A 71 -8.25 -7.87 14.57
N TRP A 72 -8.60 -7.57 13.32
CA TRP A 72 -8.61 -8.49 12.20
C TRP A 72 -7.58 -8.06 11.17
N GLU A 73 -7.16 -9.02 10.37
CA GLU A 73 -6.26 -8.82 9.25
C GLU A 73 -6.81 -9.45 7.98
N VAL A 74 -6.42 -8.89 6.85
CA VAL A 74 -6.60 -9.52 5.55
C VAL A 74 -5.31 -10.23 5.19
N ARG A 75 -5.41 -11.51 4.85
CA ARG A 75 -4.29 -12.32 4.39
C ARG A 75 -4.46 -12.63 2.92
N VAL A 76 -3.45 -12.31 2.13
CA VAL A 76 -3.33 -12.68 0.71
C VAL A 76 -2.16 -13.63 0.60
N ASN A 77 -2.39 -14.83 0.05
CA ASN A 77 -1.37 -15.87 -0.08
C ASN A 77 -0.68 -16.21 1.26
N GLY A 78 -1.46 -16.18 2.35
CA GLY A 78 -0.94 -16.40 3.71
C GLY A 78 -0.12 -15.25 4.31
N ALA A 79 0.07 -14.12 3.62
CA ALA A 79 0.74 -12.95 4.18
C ALA A 79 -0.30 -11.90 4.60
N ASN A 80 -0.14 -11.30 5.78
CA ASN A 80 -0.88 -10.08 6.14
C ASN A 80 -0.54 -8.97 5.12
N VAL A 81 -1.56 -8.22 4.71
CA VAL A 81 -1.40 -7.05 3.85
C VAL A 81 -1.93 -5.79 4.52
N ASP A 82 -1.21 -4.68 4.37
CA ASP A 82 -1.70 -3.36 4.72
C ASP A 82 -2.63 -2.84 3.61
N LEU A 83 -3.92 -2.68 3.93
CA LEU A 83 -4.93 -2.23 2.96
C LEU A 83 -4.64 -0.84 2.40
N ALA A 84 -3.86 0.00 3.09
CA ALA A 84 -3.45 1.32 2.63
C ALA A 84 -2.55 1.25 1.40
N TYR A 85 -1.91 0.10 1.16
CA TYR A 85 -0.96 -0.11 0.07
C TYR A 85 -1.50 -1.04 -1.01
N ILE A 86 -2.72 -1.53 -0.88
CA ILE A 86 -3.33 -2.43 -1.86
C ILE A 86 -4.28 -1.65 -2.77
N PHE A 87 -4.07 -1.78 -4.07
CA PHE A 87 -4.95 -1.25 -5.10
C PHE A 87 -5.59 -2.40 -5.89
N VAL A 88 -6.86 -2.22 -6.26
CA VAL A 88 -7.67 -3.20 -6.97
C VAL A 88 -8.30 -2.58 -8.21
N ASP A 89 -8.53 -3.40 -9.24
CA ASP A 89 -9.19 -2.94 -10.46
C ASP A 89 -10.64 -2.50 -10.20
N ASN A 90 -10.99 -1.32 -10.70
CA ASN A 90 -12.34 -0.80 -10.80
C ASN A 90 -12.67 -0.64 -12.30
N GLU A 91 -13.21 -1.72 -12.88
CA GLU A 91 -13.53 -1.81 -14.31
C GLU A 91 -14.46 -0.69 -14.78
N ALA A 92 -15.45 -0.30 -13.96
CA ALA A 92 -16.42 0.72 -14.33
C ALA A 92 -15.78 2.11 -14.52
N ALA A 93 -14.71 2.40 -13.78
CA ALA A 93 -13.99 3.67 -13.85
C ALA A 93 -12.69 3.59 -14.66
N ASN A 94 -12.30 2.39 -15.13
CA ASN A 94 -10.99 2.11 -15.72
C ASN A 94 -9.83 2.64 -14.85
N GLN A 95 -9.93 2.42 -13.54
CA GLN A 95 -8.99 2.93 -12.53
C GLN A 95 -8.65 1.82 -11.54
N LYS A 96 -7.51 1.95 -10.86
CA LYS A 96 -7.15 1.07 -9.75
C LYS A 96 -7.34 1.82 -8.44
N ILE A 97 -8.27 1.39 -7.60
CA ILE A 97 -8.66 2.12 -6.38
C ILE A 97 -7.98 1.52 -5.15
N ASN A 98 -7.65 2.37 -4.19
CA ASN A 98 -7.08 1.97 -2.91
C ASN A 98 -8.11 1.21 -2.06
N LEU A 99 -7.73 0.02 -1.59
CA LEU A 99 -8.62 -0.88 -0.86
C LEU A 99 -8.98 -0.33 0.52
N ALA A 100 -8.08 0.39 1.20
CA ALA A 100 -8.40 1.06 2.47
C ALA A 100 -9.55 2.06 2.31
N VAL A 101 -9.54 2.86 1.24
CA VAL A 101 -10.63 3.81 0.94
C VAL A 101 -11.93 3.07 0.70
N ALA A 102 -11.88 1.98 -0.06
CA ALA A 102 -13.07 1.18 -0.41
C ALA A 102 -13.75 0.53 0.80
N VAL A 103 -13.03 0.37 1.92
CA VAL A 103 -13.55 -0.21 3.18
C VAL A 103 -13.61 0.78 4.34
N GLY A 104 -13.28 2.06 4.10
CA GLY A 104 -13.33 3.11 5.12
C GLY A 104 -12.24 2.98 6.20
N CYS A 105 -11.06 2.45 5.87
CA CYS A 105 -9.88 2.53 6.74
C CYS A 105 -9.18 3.89 6.53
N PRO A 106 -8.86 4.65 7.61
CA PRO A 106 -8.36 6.02 7.51
C PRO A 106 -6.85 6.09 7.21
N ALA A 107 -6.45 5.63 6.02
CA ALA A 107 -5.08 5.75 5.53
C ALA A 107 -4.73 7.21 5.16
N ARG A 108 -3.46 7.57 5.32
CA ARG A 108 -2.89 8.89 5.01
C ARG A 108 -1.66 8.76 4.14
N ASP A 109 -1.34 9.85 3.43
CA ASP A 109 -0.16 9.95 2.56
C ASP A 109 -0.06 8.81 1.52
N VAL A 110 -1.22 8.28 1.13
CA VAL A 110 -1.41 7.30 0.07
C VAL A 110 -2.47 7.79 -0.92
N SER A 111 -2.29 7.44 -2.18
CA SER A 111 -3.18 7.79 -3.26
C SER A 111 -4.49 7.00 -3.18
N VAL A 112 -5.60 7.67 -3.48
CA VAL A 112 -6.93 7.03 -3.59
C VAL A 112 -7.03 6.18 -4.87
N VAL A 113 -6.35 6.61 -5.93
CA VAL A 113 -6.26 5.93 -7.22
C VAL A 113 -4.79 5.72 -7.53
N LEU A 114 -4.43 4.53 -8.00
CA LEU A 114 -3.04 4.19 -8.29
C LEU A 114 -2.46 5.18 -9.33
N PRO A 115 -1.32 5.84 -9.03
CA PRO A 115 -0.73 6.79 -9.95
C PRO A 115 -0.33 6.12 -11.28
N GLU A 116 -0.69 6.74 -12.40
CA GLU A 116 -0.18 6.31 -13.70
C GLU A 116 1.33 6.53 -13.77
N LYS A 117 2.05 5.56 -14.33
CA LYS A 117 3.48 5.71 -14.64
C LYS A 117 3.62 6.80 -15.71
N LYS A 118 4.03 8.01 -15.32
CA LYS A 118 4.38 9.04 -16.31
C LYS A 118 5.51 8.48 -17.19
N PRO A 119 5.37 8.44 -18.54
CA PRO A 119 6.45 7.98 -19.39
C PRO A 119 7.68 8.84 -19.14
N SER A 120 8.84 8.20 -18.94
CA SER A 120 10.10 8.94 -18.80
C SER A 120 10.28 9.77 -20.05
N ARG A 121 10.21 11.11 -19.95
CA ARG A 121 10.57 11.99 -21.05
C ARG A 121 12.05 11.72 -21.36
N ARG A 122 12.32 10.92 -22.40
CA ARG A 122 13.64 10.90 -23.02
C ARG A 122 13.88 12.35 -23.44
N PRO A 123 14.99 13.00 -23.02
CA PRO A 123 15.28 14.36 -23.48
C PRO A 123 15.21 14.37 -25.00
N ALA A 124 14.53 15.38 -25.57
CA ALA A 124 14.51 15.55 -27.02
C ALA A 124 15.96 15.57 -27.51
N PRO A 125 16.31 14.88 -28.61
CA PRO A 125 17.66 14.94 -29.15
C PRO A 125 18.00 16.41 -29.38
N GLN A 126 19.06 16.90 -28.74
CA GLN A 126 19.56 18.24 -28.99
C GLN A 126 19.91 18.31 -30.47
N ARG A 127 19.23 19.17 -31.22
CA ARG A 127 19.68 19.53 -32.57
C ARG A 127 21.05 20.15 -32.40
N SER A 128 22.09 19.46 -32.88
CA SER A 128 23.39 20.08 -33.07
C SER A 128 23.22 21.16 -34.14
N ASP A 129 23.57 22.38 -33.76
CA ASP A 129 23.53 23.57 -34.60
C ASP A 129 24.32 23.34 -35.90
N TRP A 130 23.69 23.68 -37.03
CA TRP A 130 24.34 23.85 -38.34
C TRP A 130 24.34 25.34 -38.65
#